data_AF-A0A2M7A4R7-F1
#
_entry.id   AF-A0A2M7A4R7-F1
#
_cell.length_a   1.000
_cell.length_b   1.000
_cell.length_c   1.000
_cell.angle_alpha   90.00
_cell.angle_beta   90.00
_cell.angle_gamma   90.00
#
_symmetry.space_group_name_H-M   'P 1'
#
loop_
_entity.id
_entity.type
_entity.pdbx_description
1 polymer ?
#
loop_
_entity_poly.entity_id
_entity_poly.type
_entity_poly.pdbx_seq_one_letter_code
_entity_poly.pdbx_strand_id
1 'polypeptide(L)'
;MDRDWRQGVELLKSGNLPDALRVLRDASRANPESFDSHFYLGIAEAKAGKLSQSRESFQKALSLQRDHAPTYFNLGLAFEKEGRLREAMAHYQQALRYAPGHVPAREAVARLTPRSAVEIAPRPGSTSTPPDEAERVLCKLCGMQTREGDACEWCHQPLEAVQPHLLLSPDSRPGVPPAAASEPPRVPAHASVPSGTSDPTATMGLPVLRGQVMPQYHRSTGFFDSLSRGWLFIQSAYSLAFQKKVLLLPVLYGGIASFIYSAAILAVALLTWHAAGRPTGDALKQWSEMNRALLSILSVAILFGSMSIGYFFMGMTVNMIDAYLKGREPNVRVAWRDAMKNIGAICALAVVGTLVELVLSAIKRRSREAGGLGGMVTAGIASAIETAWTVLSFLLMPVIIIEDTTLRNALARVRDIHRRNLLQIGVGEVGLRIVVSVIGMLFVLALFGLGRLLLPAGVPGIAFFAVIGVTGLAIINLLNAFARASYYTCLYLWAVEVEHAPVASRALVPQPLAAALA
;
A
#
# COMPACT_ATOMS: atom_id res chain seq x y z
N MET A 1 2.99 -43.67 -11.23
CA MET A 1 2.93 -42.57 -10.25
C MET A 1 4.06 -41.63 -10.59
N ASP A 2 3.75 -40.59 -11.38
CA ASP A 2 4.74 -39.57 -11.74
C ASP A 2 5.22 -38.85 -10.48
N ARG A 3 6.53 -38.89 -10.25
CA ARG A 3 7.19 -38.30 -9.08
C ARG A 3 7.45 -36.83 -9.39
N ASP A 4 6.38 -36.04 -9.31
CA ASP A 4 6.43 -34.63 -9.66
C ASP A 4 7.05 -33.80 -8.53
N TRP A 5 8.02 -32.95 -8.89
CA TRP A 5 8.58 -31.90 -8.01
C TRP A 5 7.50 -31.02 -7.37
N ARG A 6 6.32 -30.92 -8.01
CA ARG A 6 5.14 -30.19 -7.51
C ARG A 6 4.67 -30.69 -6.15
N GLN A 7 4.68 -32.00 -5.91
CA GLN A 7 4.35 -32.55 -4.59
C GLN A 7 5.36 -32.10 -3.54
N GLY A 8 6.65 -32.08 -3.91
CA GLY A 8 7.71 -31.56 -3.06
C GLY A 8 7.53 -30.08 -2.71
N VAL A 9 7.06 -29.28 -3.66
CA VAL A 9 6.71 -27.86 -3.43
C VAL A 9 5.53 -27.72 -2.48
N GLU A 10 4.51 -28.56 -2.61
CA GLU A 10 3.36 -28.55 -1.69
C GLU A 10 3.79 -28.92 -0.26
N LEU A 11 4.68 -29.90 -0.12
CA LEU A 11 5.28 -30.25 1.17
C LEU A 11 6.12 -29.10 1.74
N LEU A 12 6.88 -28.38 0.90
CA LEU A 12 7.60 -27.17 1.32
C LEU A 12 6.68 -26.05 1.80
N LYS A 13 5.48 -25.92 1.22
CA LYS A 13 4.45 -24.97 1.65
C LYS A 13 3.82 -25.40 2.96
N SER A 14 3.47 -26.67 3.12
CA SER A 14 2.91 -27.22 4.36
C SER A 14 3.87 -27.21 5.56
N GLY A 15 5.15 -26.87 5.36
CA GLY A 15 6.17 -26.84 6.40
C GLY A 15 6.77 -28.21 6.73
N ASN A 16 6.31 -29.28 6.08
CA ASN A 16 6.86 -30.62 6.23
C ASN A 16 8.18 -30.76 5.44
N LEU A 17 9.23 -30.17 6.01
CA LEU A 17 10.56 -30.12 5.42
C LEU A 17 11.22 -31.49 5.22
N PRO A 18 11.11 -32.48 6.14
CA PRO A 18 11.67 -33.81 5.94
C PRO A 18 11.08 -34.53 4.71
N ASP A 19 9.76 -34.51 4.56
CA ASP A 19 9.10 -35.15 3.41
C ASP A 19 9.35 -34.39 2.12
N ALA A 20 9.37 -33.05 2.16
CA ALA A 20 9.72 -32.23 1.01
C ALA A 20 11.12 -32.57 0.46
N LEU A 21 12.12 -32.69 1.34
CA LEU A 21 13.48 -33.07 0.95
C LEU A 21 13.53 -34.45 0.31
N ARG A 22 12.77 -35.41 0.84
CA ARG A 22 12.68 -36.77 0.29
C ARG A 22 12.09 -36.73 -1.12
N VAL A 23 10.91 -36.12 -1.27
CA VAL A 23 10.19 -36.05 -2.55
C VAL A 23 10.97 -35.27 -3.62
N LEU A 24 11.57 -34.13 -3.26
CA LEU A 24 12.35 -33.32 -4.21
C LEU A 24 13.65 -33.99 -4.63
N ARG A 25 14.28 -34.75 -3.72
CA ARG A 25 15.47 -35.55 -4.05
C ARG A 25 15.12 -36.74 -4.94
N ASP A 26 13.98 -37.37 -4.72
CA ASP A 26 13.50 -38.44 -5.59
C ASP A 26 13.11 -37.88 -6.97
N ALA A 27 12.52 -36.69 -7.03
CA ALA A 27 12.17 -36.00 -8.28
C ALA A 27 13.43 -35.57 -9.06
N SER A 28 14.47 -35.06 -8.40
CA SER A 28 15.73 -34.69 -9.06
C SER A 28 16.52 -35.90 -9.57
N ARG A 29 16.38 -37.07 -8.93
CA ARG A 29 16.92 -38.35 -9.41
C ARG A 29 16.12 -38.94 -10.56
N ALA A 30 14.79 -38.84 -10.50
CA ALA A 30 13.91 -39.34 -11.54
C ALA A 30 14.04 -38.54 -12.85
N ASN A 31 14.26 -37.23 -12.75
CA ASN A 31 14.54 -36.38 -13.89
C ASN A 31 15.73 -35.44 -13.62
N PRO A 32 16.97 -35.88 -13.96
CA PRO A 32 18.19 -35.11 -13.74
C PRO A 32 18.29 -33.80 -14.54
N GLU A 33 17.52 -33.66 -15.62
CA GLU A 33 17.49 -32.48 -16.49
C GLU A 33 16.34 -31.51 -16.15
N SER A 34 15.61 -31.77 -15.05
CA SER A 34 14.55 -30.88 -14.59
C SER A 34 15.12 -29.71 -13.80
N PHE A 35 15.02 -28.51 -14.38
CA PHE A 35 15.35 -27.26 -13.70
C PHE A 35 14.59 -27.12 -12.37
N ASP A 36 13.27 -27.32 -12.39
CA ASP A 36 12.40 -27.14 -11.22
C ASP A 36 12.77 -28.09 -10.08
N SER A 37 13.05 -29.37 -10.38
CA SER A 37 13.46 -30.34 -9.36
C SER A 37 14.71 -29.89 -8.61
N HIS A 38 15.74 -29.42 -9.33
CA HIS A 38 16.99 -28.93 -8.73
C HIS A 38 16.80 -27.59 -8.02
N PHE A 39 16.02 -26.67 -8.59
CA PHE A 39 15.74 -25.37 -7.98
C PHE A 39 14.98 -25.51 -6.66
N TYR A 40 13.90 -26.28 -6.63
CA TYR A 40 13.11 -26.48 -5.42
C TYR A 40 13.83 -27.37 -4.39
N LEU A 41 14.63 -28.34 -4.82
CA LEU A 41 15.52 -29.08 -3.93
C LEU A 41 16.52 -28.14 -3.23
N GLY A 42 17.13 -27.22 -3.98
CA GLY A 42 18.02 -26.21 -3.43
C GLY A 42 17.35 -25.32 -2.38
N ILE A 43 16.09 -24.91 -2.60
CA ILE A 43 15.29 -24.17 -1.61
C ILE A 43 15.04 -25.02 -0.36
N ALA A 44 14.68 -26.29 -0.53
CA ALA A 44 14.44 -27.21 0.58
C ALA A 44 15.71 -27.38 1.43
N GLU A 45 16.85 -27.56 0.79
CA GLU A 45 18.15 -27.75 1.46
C GLU A 45 18.60 -26.49 2.19
N ALA A 46 18.41 -25.31 1.61
CA ALA A 46 18.66 -24.03 2.27
C ALA A 46 17.80 -23.83 3.52
N LYS A 47 16.51 -24.22 3.46
CA LYS A 47 15.59 -24.18 4.62
C LYS A 47 16.00 -25.16 5.70
N ALA A 48 16.59 -26.30 5.33
CA ALA A 48 17.11 -27.30 6.25
C ALA A 48 18.50 -26.99 6.82
N GLY A 49 19.08 -25.82 6.48
CA GLY A 49 20.43 -25.44 6.89
C GLY A 49 21.54 -26.21 6.16
N LYS A 50 21.22 -27.01 5.15
CA LYS A 50 22.17 -27.79 4.35
C LYS A 50 22.74 -26.93 3.22
N LEU A 51 23.46 -25.87 3.60
CA LEU A 51 23.87 -24.80 2.68
C LEU A 51 24.76 -25.30 1.53
N SER A 52 25.71 -26.21 1.79
CA SER A 52 26.54 -26.81 0.73
C SER A 52 25.73 -27.57 -0.32
N GLN A 53 24.79 -28.42 0.11
CA GLN A 53 23.92 -29.18 -0.80
C GLN A 53 23.00 -28.25 -1.59
N SER A 54 22.47 -27.23 -0.93
CA SER A 54 21.67 -26.19 -1.57
C SER A 54 22.42 -25.49 -2.70
N ARG A 55 23.71 -25.17 -2.49
CA ARG A 55 24.56 -24.57 -3.53
C ARG A 55 24.75 -25.50 -4.72
N GLU A 56 25.01 -26.78 -4.50
CA GLU A 56 25.12 -27.78 -5.59
C GLU A 56 23.82 -27.88 -6.39
N SER A 57 22.68 -27.96 -5.71
CA SER A 57 21.35 -28.00 -6.32
C SER A 57 21.05 -26.74 -7.13
N PHE A 58 21.37 -25.55 -6.62
CA PHE A 58 21.22 -24.29 -7.36
C PHE A 58 22.18 -24.17 -8.54
N GLN A 59 23.42 -24.63 -8.41
CA GLN A 59 24.38 -24.66 -9.52
C GLN A 59 23.92 -25.62 -10.62
N LYS A 60 23.36 -26.78 -10.27
CA LYS A 60 22.77 -27.69 -11.26
C LYS A 60 21.56 -27.06 -11.95
N ALA A 61 20.69 -26.36 -11.21
CA ALA A 61 19.60 -25.58 -11.80
C ALA A 61 20.13 -24.49 -12.76
N LEU A 62 21.17 -23.74 -12.39
CA LEU A 62 21.79 -22.74 -13.26
C LEU A 62 22.51 -23.34 -14.47
N SER A 63 22.98 -24.59 -14.39
CA SER A 63 23.54 -25.30 -15.56
C SER A 63 22.48 -25.60 -16.63
N LEU A 64 21.23 -25.80 -16.20
CA LEU A 64 20.07 -26.05 -17.06
C LEU A 64 19.45 -24.74 -17.57
N GLN A 65 19.36 -23.72 -16.71
CA GLN A 65 18.87 -22.39 -17.07
C GLN A 65 19.79 -21.29 -16.51
N ARG A 66 20.66 -20.77 -17.39
CA ARG A 66 21.74 -19.83 -17.03
C ARG A 66 21.29 -18.42 -16.73
N ASP A 67 20.07 -18.02 -17.10
CA ASP A 67 19.55 -16.65 -16.99
C ASP A 67 18.52 -16.46 -15.86
N HIS A 68 18.36 -17.46 -14.98
CA HIS A 68 17.37 -17.41 -13.92
C HIS A 68 17.81 -16.58 -12.71
N ALA A 69 17.47 -15.29 -12.72
CA ALA A 69 17.79 -14.34 -11.65
C ALA A 69 17.41 -14.81 -10.23
N PRO A 70 16.24 -15.43 -9.98
CA PRO A 70 15.90 -15.95 -8.65
C PRO A 70 16.85 -17.05 -8.16
N THR A 71 17.42 -17.87 -9.05
CA THR A 71 18.40 -18.89 -8.63
C THR A 71 19.71 -18.23 -8.22
N TYR A 72 20.18 -17.22 -8.95
CA TYR A 72 21.35 -16.43 -8.53
C TYR A 72 21.12 -15.73 -7.19
N PHE A 73 19.95 -15.17 -6.97
CA PHE A 73 19.61 -14.56 -5.68
C PHE A 73 19.61 -15.58 -4.53
N ASN A 74 18.99 -16.75 -4.72
CA ASN A 74 18.98 -17.80 -3.69
C ASN A 74 20.37 -18.40 -3.43
N LEU A 75 21.22 -18.48 -4.45
CA LEU A 75 22.62 -18.87 -4.30
C LEU A 75 23.40 -17.81 -3.50
N GLY A 76 23.17 -16.52 -3.76
CA GLY A 76 23.72 -15.42 -2.96
C GLY A 76 23.31 -15.48 -1.49
N LEU A 77 22.03 -15.79 -1.22
CA LEU A 77 21.53 -16.00 0.15
C LEU A 77 22.20 -17.20 0.85
N ALA A 78 22.47 -18.28 0.12
CA ALA A 78 23.17 -19.43 0.66
C ALA A 78 24.60 -19.06 1.09
N PHE A 79 25.33 -18.32 0.26
CA PHE A 79 26.66 -17.81 0.60
C PHE A 79 26.64 -16.79 1.74
N GLU A 80 25.65 -15.88 1.77
CA GLU A 80 25.52 -14.90 2.86
C GLU A 80 25.30 -15.59 4.21
N LYS A 81 24.48 -16.65 4.26
CA LYS A 81 24.28 -17.48 5.46
C LYS A 81 25.54 -18.24 5.90
N GLU A 82 26.45 -18.55 4.99
CA GLU A 82 27.77 -19.12 5.29
C GLU A 82 28.79 -18.04 5.71
N GLY A 83 28.41 -16.76 5.74
CA GLY A 83 29.32 -15.63 6.02
C GLY A 83 30.23 -15.26 4.83
N ARG A 84 30.01 -15.87 3.67
CA ARG A 84 30.79 -15.69 2.43
C ARG A 84 30.25 -14.50 1.63
N LEU A 85 30.44 -13.30 2.18
CA LEU A 85 29.82 -12.07 1.68
C LEU A 85 30.30 -11.65 0.29
N ARG A 86 31.55 -11.98 -0.09
CA ARG A 86 32.10 -11.68 -1.42
C ARG A 86 31.39 -12.49 -2.50
N GLU A 87 31.24 -13.80 -2.31
CA GLU A 87 30.49 -14.64 -3.24
C GLU A 87 29.01 -14.28 -3.28
N ALA A 88 28.42 -13.96 -2.12
CA ALA A 88 27.04 -13.48 -2.05
C ALA A 88 26.83 -12.24 -2.93
N MET A 89 27.71 -11.24 -2.81
CA MET A 89 27.69 -10.02 -3.62
C MET A 89 27.75 -10.32 -5.11
N ALA A 90 28.69 -11.18 -5.54
CA ALA A 90 28.84 -11.54 -6.96
C ALA A 90 27.55 -12.17 -7.52
N HIS A 91 26.91 -13.06 -6.77
CA HIS A 91 25.66 -13.69 -7.19
C HIS A 91 24.46 -12.73 -7.16
N TYR A 92 24.39 -11.79 -6.22
CA TYR A 92 23.36 -10.75 -6.25
C TYR A 92 23.52 -9.80 -7.43
N GLN A 93 24.75 -9.43 -7.78
CA GLN A 93 25.02 -8.63 -8.98
C GLN A 93 24.66 -9.40 -10.26
N GLN A 94 24.93 -10.71 -10.31
CA GLN A 94 24.53 -11.53 -11.45
C GLN A 94 22.99 -11.64 -11.57
N ALA A 95 22.27 -11.73 -10.45
CA ALA A 95 20.80 -11.65 -10.46
C ALA A 95 20.31 -10.31 -11.04
N LEU A 96 20.96 -9.19 -10.71
CA LEU A 96 20.64 -7.87 -11.25
C LEU A 96 21.02 -7.70 -12.73
N ARG A 97 22.04 -8.41 -13.21
CA ARG A 97 22.38 -8.43 -14.64
C ARG A 97 21.29 -9.08 -15.48
N TYR A 98 20.76 -10.22 -15.03
CA TYR A 98 19.67 -10.90 -15.75
C TYR A 98 18.30 -10.25 -15.50
N ALA A 99 18.10 -9.62 -14.34
CA ALA A 99 16.89 -8.90 -14.00
C ALA A 99 17.21 -7.60 -13.25
N PRO A 100 17.43 -6.47 -13.94
CA PRO A 100 17.75 -5.17 -13.32
C PRO A 100 16.68 -4.66 -12.34
N GLY A 101 15.43 -5.13 -12.50
CA GLY A 101 14.31 -4.84 -11.62
C GLY A 101 14.20 -5.76 -10.38
N HIS A 102 15.14 -6.69 -10.16
CA HIS A 102 15.07 -7.67 -9.07
C HIS A 102 15.37 -7.01 -7.71
N VAL A 103 14.33 -6.40 -7.12
CA VAL A 103 14.41 -5.59 -5.88
C VAL A 103 15.13 -6.29 -4.73
N PRO A 104 14.85 -7.57 -4.40
CA PRO A 104 15.55 -8.25 -3.30
C PRO A 104 17.07 -8.33 -3.49
N ALA A 105 17.53 -8.48 -4.74
CA ALA A 105 18.96 -8.55 -5.05
C ALA A 105 19.60 -7.16 -4.92
N ARG A 106 18.89 -6.10 -5.35
CA ARG A 106 19.34 -4.71 -5.20
C ARG A 106 19.46 -4.29 -3.74
N GLU A 107 18.52 -4.70 -2.90
CA GLU A 107 18.58 -4.47 -1.46
C GLU A 107 19.71 -5.26 -0.80
N ALA A 108 19.93 -6.50 -1.23
CA ALA A 108 21.04 -7.31 -0.75
C ALA A 108 22.41 -6.71 -1.12
N VAL A 109 22.58 -6.23 -2.34
CA VAL A 109 23.78 -5.47 -2.76
C VAL A 109 23.93 -4.21 -1.92
N ALA A 110 22.87 -3.41 -1.76
CA ALA A 110 22.92 -2.18 -0.97
C ALA A 110 23.28 -2.44 0.50
N ARG A 111 22.79 -3.54 1.09
CA ARG A 111 23.13 -3.96 2.46
C ARG A 111 24.60 -4.38 2.59
N LEU A 112 25.13 -5.06 1.59
CA LEU A 112 26.50 -5.57 1.60
C LEU A 112 27.54 -4.56 1.08
N THR A 113 27.10 -3.41 0.56
CA THR A 113 27.97 -2.34 0.10
C THR A 113 28.25 -1.35 1.23
N PRO A 114 29.52 -1.08 1.59
CA PRO A 114 29.84 -0.12 2.64
C PRO A 114 29.42 1.31 2.27
N ARG A 115 28.95 2.07 3.27
CA ARG A 115 28.37 3.43 3.09
C ARG A 115 29.29 4.43 2.38
N SER A 116 30.61 4.29 2.46
CA SER A 116 31.57 5.14 1.75
C SER A 116 31.52 5.00 0.22
N ALA A 117 30.99 3.89 -0.31
CA ALA A 117 30.80 3.69 -1.74
C ALA A 117 29.47 4.26 -2.26
N VAL A 118 28.48 4.47 -1.37
CA VAL A 118 27.16 5.03 -1.72
C VAL A 118 27.22 6.55 -1.95
N GLU A 119 28.16 7.24 -1.31
CA GLU A 119 28.39 8.68 -1.52
C GLU A 119 29.02 9.01 -2.88
N ILE A 120 29.66 8.03 -3.53
CA ILE A 120 30.43 8.23 -4.76
C ILE A 120 29.68 7.70 -6.00
N ALA A 121 28.62 6.90 -5.83
CA ALA A 121 27.81 6.42 -6.95
C ALA A 121 26.91 7.54 -7.51
N PRO A 122 26.96 7.85 -8.82
CA PRO A 122 26.15 8.92 -9.38
C PRO A 122 24.67 8.55 -9.35
N ARG A 123 23.83 9.54 -9.04
CA ARG A 123 22.36 9.41 -9.06
C ARG A 123 21.92 9.02 -10.47
N PRO A 124 20.94 8.10 -10.62
CA PRO A 124 20.42 7.75 -11.93
C PRO A 124 19.74 8.99 -12.55
N GLY A 125 20.40 9.58 -13.56
CA GLY A 125 19.92 10.76 -14.28
C GLY A 125 20.99 11.78 -14.72
N SER A 126 22.25 11.68 -14.28
CA SER A 126 23.30 12.61 -14.73
C SER A 126 24.01 12.08 -15.98
N THR A 127 23.68 12.64 -17.14
CA THR A 127 24.38 12.42 -18.41
C THR A 127 25.59 13.36 -18.52
N SER A 128 26.69 13.07 -17.83
CA SER A 128 28.05 13.50 -18.24
C SER A 128 29.09 13.12 -17.18
N THR A 129 29.74 11.97 -17.34
CA THR A 129 31.17 11.77 -17.01
C THR A 129 31.65 10.45 -17.64
N PRO A 130 32.89 10.38 -18.16
CA PRO A 130 33.41 9.18 -18.80
C PRO A 130 33.72 8.08 -17.76
N PRO A 131 33.80 6.80 -18.17
CA PRO A 131 33.87 5.62 -17.29
C PRO A 131 35.11 5.58 -16.37
N ASP A 132 36.10 6.42 -16.65
CA ASP A 132 37.46 6.34 -16.14
C ASP A 132 37.60 6.74 -14.65
N GLU A 133 36.60 7.40 -14.07
CA GLU A 133 36.66 7.91 -12.70
C GLU A 133 36.11 6.90 -11.66
N ALA A 134 35.13 6.09 -12.05
CA ALA A 134 34.61 4.99 -11.23
C ALA A 134 35.65 3.86 -11.09
N GLU A 135 36.39 3.56 -12.15
CA GLU A 135 37.50 2.60 -12.12
C GLU A 135 38.66 3.07 -11.23
N ARG A 136 38.99 4.37 -11.25
CA ARG A 136 40.04 4.95 -10.40
C ARG A 136 39.72 4.87 -8.91
N VAL A 137 38.46 5.06 -8.52
CA VAL A 137 38.02 4.95 -7.12
C VAL A 137 38.04 3.50 -6.64
N LEU A 138 37.63 2.56 -7.48
CA LEU A 138 37.72 1.12 -7.20
C LEU A 138 39.17 0.66 -7.01
N CYS A 139 40.10 1.18 -7.83
CA CYS A 139 41.52 0.87 -7.72
C CYS A 139 42.13 1.43 -6.41
N LYS A 140 41.69 2.61 -5.96
CA LYS A 140 42.15 3.25 -4.71
C LYS A 140 41.70 2.53 -3.45
N LEU A 141 40.55 1.84 -3.50
CA LEU A 141 40.06 0.99 -2.41
C LEU A 141 40.82 -0.34 -2.33
N CYS A 142 41.30 -0.86 -3.47
CA CYS A 142 42.08 -2.10 -3.52
C CYS A 142 43.48 -1.91 -2.90
N GLY A 143 44.12 -0.76 -3.14
CA GLY A 143 45.44 -0.41 -2.57
C GLY A 143 45.48 -0.28 -1.04
N MET A 144 44.33 -0.24 -0.36
CA MET A 144 44.26 -0.27 1.11
C MET A 144 44.27 -1.69 1.69
N GLN A 145 44.25 -2.75 0.87
CA GLN A 145 44.18 -4.15 1.32
C GLN A 145 45.30 -5.07 0.77
N THR A 146 46.22 -4.59 -0.06
CA THR A 146 47.25 -5.42 -0.71
C THR A 146 48.67 -5.03 -0.28
N ARG A 147 49.59 -6.00 -0.26
CA ARG A 147 51.04 -5.75 -0.04
C ARG A 147 51.70 -5.28 -1.34
N GLU A 148 52.84 -4.61 -1.24
CA GLU A 148 53.63 -4.14 -2.39
C GLU A 148 53.95 -5.29 -3.36
N GLY A 149 53.61 -5.12 -4.64
CA GLY A 149 54.00 -6.02 -5.74
C GLY A 149 52.84 -6.68 -6.51
N ASP A 150 51.60 -6.60 -6.04
CA ASP A 150 50.46 -7.25 -6.70
C ASP A 150 49.80 -6.33 -7.75
N ALA A 151 49.48 -6.86 -8.94
CA ALA A 151 48.72 -6.15 -9.97
C ALA A 151 47.22 -6.09 -9.60
N CYS A 152 46.55 -4.99 -9.93
CA CYS A 152 45.12 -4.84 -9.65
C CYS A 152 44.29 -5.90 -10.41
N GLU A 153 43.50 -6.71 -9.69
CA GLU A 153 42.75 -7.85 -10.26
C GLU A 153 41.63 -7.44 -11.23
N TRP A 154 41.29 -6.15 -11.29
CA TRP A 154 40.26 -5.59 -12.18
C TRP A 154 40.83 -4.97 -13.46
N CYS A 155 42.03 -4.40 -13.43
CA CYS A 155 42.62 -3.70 -14.58
C CYS A 155 44.00 -4.24 -15.02
N HIS A 156 44.57 -5.22 -14.30
CA HIS A 156 45.84 -5.88 -14.58
C HIS A 156 47.05 -4.95 -14.79
N GLN A 157 47.02 -3.72 -14.24
CA GLN A 157 48.12 -2.76 -14.26
C GLN A 157 48.91 -2.79 -12.94
N PRO A 158 50.24 -2.58 -12.95
CA PRO A 158 51.06 -2.48 -11.74
C PRO A 158 50.81 -1.14 -11.02
N LEU A 159 50.60 -1.19 -9.70
CA LEU A 159 50.38 -0.01 -8.87
C LEU A 159 51.72 0.65 -8.50
N GLU A 160 52.07 1.78 -9.13
CA GLU A 160 53.25 2.55 -8.73
C GLU A 160 52.99 3.39 -7.46
N ALA A 161 54.02 3.45 -6.60
CA ALA A 161 53.98 4.11 -5.29
C ALA A 161 53.84 5.63 -5.42
N VAL A 162 52.70 6.19 -5.00
CA VAL A 162 52.51 7.65 -4.92
C VAL A 162 52.86 8.14 -3.51
N GLN A 163 53.96 8.89 -3.39
CA GLN A 163 54.34 9.58 -2.16
C GLN A 163 53.41 10.78 -1.84
N PRO A 164 53.24 11.15 -0.56
CA PRO A 164 52.18 12.06 -0.14
C PRO A 164 52.68 13.50 -0.01
N HIS A 165 52.52 14.33 -1.04
CA HIS A 165 52.56 15.79 -0.92
C HIS A 165 52.05 16.48 -2.19
N LEU A 166 50.83 17.03 -2.15
CA LEU A 166 50.53 18.46 -2.36
C LEU A 166 49.01 18.67 -2.47
N LEU A 167 48.47 19.46 -1.54
CA LEU A 167 47.23 20.22 -1.69
C LEU A 167 47.58 21.58 -2.32
N LEU A 168 46.75 22.07 -3.27
CA LEU A 168 46.30 23.46 -3.50
C LEU A 168 45.94 23.70 -4.99
N SER A 169 44.75 24.27 -5.22
CA SER A 169 44.13 24.70 -6.49
C SER A 169 44.76 25.99 -7.08
N PRO A 170 44.20 26.69 -8.09
CA PRO A 170 43.45 26.36 -9.34
C PRO A 170 44.08 27.04 -10.61
N ASP A 171 43.40 26.89 -11.76
CA ASP A 171 43.57 27.61 -13.06
C ASP A 171 44.74 27.28 -14.00
N SER A 172 44.40 26.71 -15.18
CA SER A 172 44.72 27.25 -16.51
C SER A 172 44.35 26.27 -17.65
N ARG A 173 43.52 26.73 -18.60
CA ARG A 173 43.56 26.30 -20.01
C ARG A 173 44.33 27.38 -20.78
N PRO A 174 45.07 27.08 -21.87
CA PRO A 174 44.45 27.11 -23.21
C PRO A 174 45.10 26.24 -24.34
N GLY A 175 44.28 25.94 -25.39
CA GLY A 175 44.67 25.73 -26.80
C GLY A 175 45.14 24.32 -27.21
N VAL A 176 44.95 23.73 -28.42
CA VAL A 176 44.59 24.11 -29.83
C VAL A 176 44.16 22.73 -30.55
N PRO A 177 43.62 22.59 -31.80
CA PRO A 177 42.24 22.13 -32.08
C PRO A 177 42.17 20.91 -33.11
N PRO A 178 41.18 20.77 -34.03
CA PRO A 178 40.42 19.53 -34.23
C PRO A 178 40.87 18.66 -35.43
N ALA A 179 40.56 17.35 -35.39
CA ALA A 179 40.71 16.46 -36.55
C ALA A 179 39.45 15.59 -36.78
N ALA A 180 38.77 15.95 -37.87
CA ALA A 180 38.09 15.13 -38.87
C ALA A 180 37.29 13.86 -38.46
N ALA A 181 35.99 13.99 -38.71
CA ALA A 181 34.99 13.01 -39.15
C ALA A 181 35.46 11.61 -39.58
N SER A 182 34.81 10.59 -39.03
CA SER A 182 34.33 9.44 -39.80
C SER A 182 33.00 8.93 -39.19
N GLU A 183 31.96 8.90 -40.02
CA GLU A 183 30.64 8.33 -39.70
C GLU A 183 30.75 6.82 -39.43
N PRO A 184 29.95 6.26 -38.49
CA PRO A 184 29.73 4.83 -38.44
C PRO A 184 28.61 4.41 -39.41
N PRO A 185 28.67 3.20 -39.97
CA PRO A 185 27.79 2.76 -41.06
C PRO A 185 26.36 2.49 -40.60
N ARG A 186 25.40 2.82 -41.48
CA ARG A 186 24.00 2.38 -41.43
C ARG A 186 23.89 0.89 -41.74
N VAL A 187 23.11 0.16 -40.94
CA VAL A 187 22.57 -1.19 -41.19
C VAL A 187 21.10 -1.20 -40.71
N PRO A 188 20.17 -1.91 -41.38
CA PRO A 188 18.88 -1.36 -41.82
C PRO A 188 17.70 -1.58 -40.87
N ALA A 189 16.60 -0.91 -41.23
CA ALA A 189 15.31 -0.94 -40.59
C ALA A 189 14.57 -2.30 -40.67
N HIS A 190 13.67 -2.48 -39.69
CA HIS A 190 12.57 -3.44 -39.60
C HIS A 190 12.86 -4.85 -39.06
N ALA A 191 12.81 -4.95 -37.72
CA ALA A 191 12.02 -5.99 -37.08
C ALA A 191 11.26 -5.35 -35.91
N SER A 192 9.96 -5.15 -36.12
CA SER A 192 9.01 -4.57 -35.17
C SER A 192 8.97 -5.37 -33.86
N VAL A 193 9.45 -4.75 -32.78
CA VAL A 193 9.18 -5.19 -31.40
C VAL A 193 7.67 -4.98 -31.15
N PRO A 194 6.91 -6.00 -30.72
CA PRO A 194 5.54 -5.79 -30.30
C PRO A 194 5.56 -4.89 -29.07
N SER A 195 4.84 -3.77 -29.16
CA SER A 195 4.55 -2.87 -28.05
C SER A 195 3.72 -3.61 -26.99
N GLY A 196 4.40 -4.35 -26.12
CA GLY A 196 3.85 -4.85 -24.88
C GLY A 196 3.88 -3.73 -23.84
N THR A 197 2.74 -3.09 -23.66
CA THR A 197 2.48 -2.18 -22.53
C THR A 197 2.80 -2.90 -21.23
N SER A 198 3.93 -2.59 -20.58
CA SER A 198 4.18 -3.01 -19.21
C SER A 198 3.21 -2.26 -18.31
N ASP A 199 2.12 -2.94 -17.97
CA ASP A 199 1.14 -2.45 -17.01
C ASP A 199 1.86 -2.24 -15.65
N PRO A 200 1.96 -1.01 -15.12
CA PRO A 200 2.56 -0.76 -13.80
C PRO A 200 1.71 -1.35 -12.65
N THR A 201 0.61 -2.02 -12.99
CA THR A 201 -0.28 -2.78 -12.10
C THR A 201 -0.04 -4.30 -12.15
N ALA A 202 0.84 -4.81 -13.03
CA ALA A 202 1.11 -6.25 -13.13
C ALA A 202 1.76 -6.79 -11.85
N THR A 203 0.99 -7.53 -11.06
CA THR A 203 1.41 -8.28 -9.89
C THR A 203 2.28 -9.47 -10.29
N MET A 204 3.57 -9.24 -10.53
CA MET A 204 4.59 -10.29 -10.48
C MET A 204 5.65 -9.93 -9.43
N GLY A 205 5.70 -10.70 -8.34
CA GLY A 205 6.72 -10.59 -7.30
C GLY A 205 6.13 -10.19 -5.95
N LEU A 206 6.16 -11.13 -4.99
CA LEU A 206 5.67 -11.04 -3.62
C LEU A 206 5.99 -9.68 -2.94
N PRO A 207 5.03 -9.01 -2.28
CA PRO A 207 5.25 -7.69 -1.69
C PRO A 207 5.97 -7.79 -0.34
N VAL A 208 6.96 -6.92 -0.11
CA VAL A 208 7.46 -6.61 1.23
C VAL A 208 6.35 -5.88 1.97
N LEU A 209 5.56 -6.60 2.77
CA LEU A 209 4.61 -5.96 3.67
C LEU A 209 5.40 -5.30 4.81
N ARG A 210 5.25 -3.98 4.99
CA ARG A 210 5.77 -3.26 6.16
C ARG A 210 4.97 -3.69 7.39
N GLY A 211 5.37 -4.80 7.98
CA GLY A 211 4.70 -5.44 9.10
C GLY A 211 5.67 -6.19 10.00
N GLN A 212 5.17 -6.65 11.15
CA GLN A 212 5.91 -7.48 12.10
C GLN A 212 5.20 -8.82 12.27
N VAL A 213 5.97 -9.88 12.49
CA VAL A 213 5.42 -11.20 12.83
C VAL A 213 5.08 -11.18 14.33
N MET A 214 3.81 -11.42 14.67
CA MET A 214 3.34 -11.42 16.06
C MET A 214 3.21 -12.86 16.59
N PRO A 215 3.97 -13.27 17.62
CA PRO A 215 3.97 -14.64 18.12
C PRO A 215 2.73 -15.02 18.94
N GLN A 216 2.03 -14.05 19.57
CA GLN A 216 0.77 -14.28 20.30
C GLN A 216 -0.15 -13.05 20.22
N TYR A 217 -1.44 -13.27 19.96
CA TYR A 217 -2.47 -12.23 19.97
C TYR A 217 -3.44 -12.48 21.13
N HIS A 218 -3.55 -11.51 22.04
CA HIS A 218 -4.48 -11.59 23.16
C HIS A 218 -5.85 -11.05 22.73
N ARG A 219 -6.89 -11.88 22.88
CA ARG A 219 -8.29 -11.48 22.65
C ARG A 219 -8.62 -10.31 23.58
N SER A 220 -9.39 -9.33 23.09
CA SER A 220 -9.73 -8.18 23.92
C SER A 220 -10.48 -8.62 25.18
N THR A 221 -9.99 -8.20 26.34
CA THR A 221 -10.49 -8.63 27.65
C THR A 221 -11.49 -7.65 28.26
N GLY A 222 -11.77 -6.51 27.62
CA GLY A 222 -12.75 -5.54 28.10
C GLY A 222 -12.82 -4.23 27.31
N PHE A 223 -13.73 -3.36 27.74
CA PHE A 223 -14.00 -2.06 27.11
C PHE A 223 -12.76 -1.14 27.06
N PHE A 224 -12.05 -0.99 28.17
CA PHE A 224 -10.87 -0.12 28.25
C PHE A 224 -9.71 -0.62 27.38
N ASP A 225 -9.55 -1.93 27.26
CA ASP A 225 -8.57 -2.55 26.37
C ASP A 225 -8.94 -2.31 24.89
N SER A 226 -10.22 -2.37 24.54
CA SER A 226 -10.65 -1.96 23.19
C SER A 226 -10.35 -0.48 22.89
N LEU A 227 -10.54 0.42 23.88
CA LEU A 227 -10.22 1.84 23.74
C LEU A 227 -8.72 2.08 23.57
N SER A 228 -7.87 1.47 24.41
CA SER A 228 -6.43 1.64 24.34
C SER A 228 -5.87 1.16 22.99
N ARG A 229 -6.34 0.01 22.49
CA ARG A 229 -5.97 -0.50 21.16
C ARG A 229 -6.42 0.43 20.04
N GLY A 230 -7.63 0.97 20.13
CA GLY A 230 -8.12 1.98 19.19
C GLY A 230 -7.24 3.22 19.16
N TRP A 231 -6.80 3.69 20.34
CA TRP A 231 -5.88 4.83 20.45
C TRP A 231 -4.50 4.53 19.85
N LEU A 232 -3.89 3.39 20.19
CA LEU A 232 -2.59 2.98 19.64
C LEU A 232 -2.62 2.84 18.12
N PHE A 233 -3.71 2.28 17.59
CA PHE A 233 -3.93 2.21 16.14
C PHE A 233 -3.92 3.60 15.51
N ILE A 234 -4.72 4.52 16.04
CA ILE A 234 -4.86 5.88 15.51
C ILE A 234 -3.52 6.62 15.56
N GLN A 235 -2.82 6.53 16.68
CA GLN A 235 -1.50 7.15 16.85
C GLN A 235 -0.51 6.65 15.79
N SER A 236 -0.47 5.34 15.57
CA SER A 236 0.39 4.73 14.55
C SER A 236 -0.04 5.12 13.13
N ALA A 237 -1.35 5.05 12.81
CA ALA A 237 -1.89 5.41 11.51
C ALA A 237 -1.61 6.88 11.13
N TYR A 238 -1.77 7.82 12.07
CA TYR A 238 -1.44 9.22 11.81
C TYR A 238 0.05 9.47 11.75
N SER A 239 0.88 8.76 12.53
CA SER A 239 2.33 8.85 12.37
C SER A 239 2.77 8.51 10.95
N LEU A 240 2.14 7.50 10.34
CA LEU A 240 2.34 7.10 8.94
C LEU A 240 1.97 8.23 7.97
N ALA A 241 0.79 8.81 8.19
CA ALA A 241 0.24 9.88 7.38
C ALA A 241 1.10 11.15 7.44
N PHE A 242 1.67 11.47 8.60
CA PHE A 242 2.56 12.61 8.75
C PHE A 242 3.96 12.37 8.18
N GLN A 243 4.47 11.13 8.25
CA GLN A 243 5.73 10.76 7.59
C GLN A 243 5.63 10.84 6.06
N LYS A 244 4.50 10.43 5.48
CA LYS A 244 4.20 10.59 4.05
C LYS A 244 2.88 11.32 3.86
N LYS A 245 2.96 12.65 3.89
CA LYS A 245 1.81 13.58 3.68
C LYS A 245 0.99 13.26 2.44
N VAL A 246 1.61 12.66 1.43
CA VAL A 246 0.98 12.20 0.18
C VAL A 246 -0.21 11.26 0.44
N LEU A 247 -0.19 10.48 1.53
CA LEU A 247 -1.29 9.57 1.92
C LEU A 247 -2.60 10.30 2.26
N LEU A 248 -2.53 11.56 2.69
CA LEU A 248 -3.71 12.35 3.08
C LEU A 248 -4.37 13.07 1.88
N LEU A 249 -3.69 13.14 0.73
CA LEU A 249 -4.18 13.90 -0.43
C LEU A 249 -5.57 13.45 -0.92
N PRO A 250 -5.87 12.15 -1.10
CA PRO A 250 -7.20 11.75 -1.57
C PRO A 250 -8.31 12.11 -0.60
N VAL A 251 -8.02 12.05 0.71
CA VAL A 251 -8.99 12.43 1.75
C VAL A 251 -9.28 13.92 1.66
N LEU A 252 -8.24 14.76 1.55
CA LEU A 252 -8.39 16.21 1.35
C LEU A 252 -9.16 16.54 0.05
N TYR A 253 -8.82 15.89 -1.06
CA TYR A 253 -9.54 16.06 -2.32
C TYR A 253 -11.00 15.62 -2.22
N GLY A 254 -11.29 14.54 -1.48
CA GLY A 254 -12.66 14.12 -1.21
C GLY A 254 -13.46 15.12 -0.40
N GLY A 255 -12.84 15.75 0.62
CA GLY A 255 -13.47 16.84 1.36
C GLY A 255 -13.79 18.04 0.48
N ILE A 256 -12.84 18.47 -0.35
CA ILE A 256 -13.02 19.58 -1.29
C ILE A 256 -14.11 19.24 -2.32
N ALA A 257 -14.08 18.04 -2.90
CA ALA A 257 -15.09 17.60 -3.85
C ALA A 257 -16.49 17.54 -3.22
N SER A 258 -16.61 17.03 -1.99
CA SER A 258 -17.87 17.01 -1.25
C SER A 258 -18.39 18.42 -0.94
N PHE A 259 -17.49 19.36 -0.64
CA PHE A 259 -17.84 20.76 -0.43
C PHE A 259 -18.35 21.41 -1.72
N ILE A 260 -17.62 21.26 -2.83
CA ILE A 260 -18.01 21.78 -4.15
C ILE A 260 -19.37 21.20 -4.57
N TYR A 261 -19.57 19.89 -4.39
CA TYR A 261 -20.83 19.22 -4.69
C TYR A 261 -22.00 19.78 -3.88
N SER A 262 -21.81 19.97 -2.57
CA SER A 262 -22.83 20.54 -1.69
C SER A 262 -23.13 22.01 -2.02
N ALA A 263 -22.10 22.79 -2.33
CA ALA A 263 -22.22 24.19 -2.72
C ALA A 263 -22.97 24.33 -4.07
N ALA A 264 -22.72 23.44 -5.03
CA ALA A 264 -23.42 23.41 -6.31
C ALA A 264 -24.92 23.11 -6.12
N ILE A 265 -25.26 22.13 -5.27
CA ILE A 265 -26.65 21.82 -4.92
C ILE A 265 -27.34 23.03 -4.29
N LEU A 266 -26.68 23.68 -3.33
CA LEU A 266 -27.21 24.85 -2.66
C LEU A 266 -27.41 26.01 -3.65
N ALA A 267 -26.46 26.24 -4.55
CA ALA A 267 -26.57 27.28 -5.58
C ALA A 267 -27.78 27.02 -6.50
N VAL A 268 -27.97 25.79 -6.96
CA VAL A 268 -29.15 25.40 -7.77
C VAL A 268 -30.45 25.60 -6.98
N ALA A 269 -30.48 25.20 -5.70
CA ALA A 269 -31.63 25.39 -4.84
C ALA A 269 -31.95 26.89 -4.62
N LEU A 270 -30.94 27.74 -4.44
CA LEU A 270 -31.13 29.19 -4.28
C LEU A 270 -31.57 29.87 -5.59
N LEU A 271 -31.02 29.45 -6.73
CA LEU A 271 -31.41 29.97 -8.05
C LEU A 271 -32.85 29.61 -8.38
N THR A 272 -33.25 28.34 -8.15
CA THR A 272 -34.64 27.89 -8.34
C THR A 272 -35.58 28.59 -7.36
N TRP A 273 -35.20 28.75 -6.09
CA TRP A 273 -35.95 29.53 -5.12
C TRP A 273 -36.16 30.99 -5.53
N HIS A 274 -35.10 31.62 -6.09
CA HIS A 274 -35.18 33.00 -6.54
C HIS A 274 -36.05 33.15 -7.79
N ALA A 275 -35.91 32.26 -8.77
CA ALA A 275 -36.71 32.22 -9.99
C ALA A 275 -38.19 31.95 -9.71
N ALA A 276 -38.51 31.18 -8.67
CA ALA A 276 -39.88 30.90 -8.22
C ALA A 276 -40.54 32.06 -7.46
N GLY A 277 -39.87 33.21 -7.30
CA GLY A 277 -40.44 34.37 -6.62
C GLY A 277 -40.46 34.26 -5.09
N ARG A 278 -39.62 33.39 -4.49
CA ARG A 278 -39.49 33.19 -3.03
C ARG A 278 -40.83 32.88 -2.34
N PRO A 279 -41.53 31.80 -2.73
CA PRO A 279 -42.82 31.46 -2.15
C PRO A 279 -42.69 31.25 -0.63
N THR A 280 -43.57 31.86 0.16
CA THR A 280 -43.61 31.73 1.63
C THR A 280 -44.96 31.17 2.09
N GLY A 281 -44.97 30.51 3.27
CA GLY A 281 -46.19 29.99 3.88
C GLY A 281 -46.87 28.88 3.07
N ASP A 282 -48.19 28.99 2.89
CA ASP A 282 -49.03 27.97 2.25
C ASP A 282 -48.67 27.73 0.78
N ALA A 283 -48.21 28.77 0.06
CA ALA A 283 -47.77 28.66 -1.32
C ALA A 283 -46.56 27.71 -1.46
N LEU A 284 -45.63 27.76 -0.51
CA LEU A 284 -44.48 26.84 -0.49
C LEU A 284 -44.93 25.41 -0.18
N LYS A 285 -45.84 25.24 0.78
CA LYS A 285 -46.37 23.93 1.15
C LYS A 285 -47.07 23.29 -0.06
N GLN A 286 -47.97 24.01 -0.71
CA GLN A 286 -48.69 23.56 -1.89
C GLN A 286 -47.74 23.22 -3.05
N TRP A 287 -46.72 24.06 -3.31
CA TRP A 287 -45.69 23.78 -4.31
C TRP A 287 -44.91 22.50 -3.98
N SER A 288 -44.51 22.30 -2.73
CA SER A 288 -43.75 21.12 -2.30
C SER A 288 -44.58 19.83 -2.39
N GLU A 289 -45.89 19.90 -2.14
CA GLU A 289 -46.80 18.76 -2.27
C GLU A 289 -47.01 18.38 -3.73
N MET A 290 -47.20 19.38 -4.61
CA MET A 290 -47.32 19.17 -6.05
C MET A 290 -46.05 18.56 -6.67
N ASN A 291 -44.87 18.94 -6.15
CA ASN A 291 -43.58 18.47 -6.64
C ASN A 291 -42.94 17.36 -5.78
N ARG A 292 -43.71 16.71 -4.90
CA ARG A 292 -43.18 15.76 -3.91
C ARG A 292 -42.38 14.61 -4.55
N ALA A 293 -42.86 14.07 -5.67
CA ALA A 293 -42.18 12.99 -6.39
C ALA A 293 -40.87 13.45 -7.04
N LEU A 294 -40.83 14.68 -7.57
CA LEU A 294 -39.63 15.24 -8.16
C LEU A 294 -38.57 15.54 -7.07
N LEU A 295 -39.00 16.08 -5.94
CA LEU A 295 -38.13 16.34 -4.78
C LEU A 295 -37.57 15.04 -4.19
N SER A 296 -38.35 13.95 -4.16
CA SER A 296 -37.85 12.66 -3.70
C SER A 296 -36.81 12.07 -4.66
N ILE A 297 -37.06 12.11 -5.97
CA ILE A 297 -36.08 11.67 -6.98
C ILE A 297 -34.79 12.49 -6.89
N LEU A 298 -34.90 13.82 -6.77
CA LEU A 298 -33.76 14.70 -6.63
C LEU A 298 -32.97 14.40 -5.34
N SER A 299 -33.66 14.14 -4.23
CA SER A 299 -32.99 13.79 -2.96
C SER A 299 -32.21 12.48 -3.07
N VAL A 300 -32.75 11.48 -3.75
CA VAL A 300 -32.08 10.19 -4.00
C VAL A 300 -30.86 10.39 -4.90
N ALA A 301 -30.98 11.20 -5.97
CA ALA A 301 -29.86 11.53 -6.84
C ALA A 301 -28.75 12.29 -6.09
N ILE A 302 -29.12 13.23 -5.21
CA ILE A 302 -28.17 13.97 -4.38
C ILE A 302 -27.40 13.02 -3.46
N LEU A 303 -28.11 12.12 -2.77
CA LEU A 303 -27.52 11.13 -1.88
C LEU A 303 -26.58 10.19 -2.64
N PHE A 304 -27.01 9.70 -3.80
CA PHE A 304 -26.20 8.84 -4.66
C PHE A 304 -24.90 9.52 -5.11
N GLY A 305 -24.97 10.77 -5.56
CA GLY A 305 -23.78 11.52 -5.97
C GLY A 305 -22.82 11.77 -4.80
N SER A 306 -23.36 12.11 -3.62
CA SER A 306 -22.56 12.28 -2.40
C SER A 306 -21.84 10.99 -1.99
N MET A 307 -22.54 9.85 -1.99
CA MET A 307 -21.93 8.55 -1.69
C MET A 307 -20.89 8.13 -2.74
N SER A 308 -21.16 8.38 -4.02
CA SER A 308 -20.23 8.07 -5.11
C SER A 308 -18.90 8.82 -4.95
N ILE A 309 -18.96 10.11 -4.62
CA ILE A 309 -17.77 10.93 -4.32
C ILE A 309 -17.02 10.34 -3.12
N GLY A 310 -17.72 10.08 -2.01
CA GLY A 310 -17.10 9.54 -0.80
C GLY A 310 -16.38 8.21 -1.03
N TYR A 311 -17.05 7.26 -1.71
CA TYR A 311 -16.48 5.95 -2.02
C TYR A 311 -15.34 6.01 -3.04
N PHE A 312 -15.41 6.91 -4.01
CA PHE A 312 -14.32 7.11 -4.96
C PHE A 312 -13.01 7.52 -4.28
N PHE A 313 -13.06 8.56 -3.43
CA PHE A 313 -11.87 9.01 -2.70
C PHE A 313 -11.43 8.01 -1.63
N MET A 314 -12.36 7.28 -1.03
CA MET A 314 -12.02 6.16 -0.15
C MET A 314 -11.24 5.07 -0.89
N GLY A 315 -11.63 4.71 -2.11
CA GLY A 315 -10.91 3.75 -2.95
C GLY A 315 -9.50 4.24 -3.30
N MET A 316 -9.34 5.53 -3.60
CA MET A 316 -8.01 6.12 -3.78
C MET A 316 -7.16 6.03 -2.50
N THR A 317 -7.73 6.33 -1.33
CA THR A 317 -7.03 6.20 -0.05
C THR A 317 -6.57 4.77 0.21
N VAL A 318 -7.44 3.78 -0.04
CA VAL A 318 -7.10 2.35 0.06
C VAL A 318 -5.91 2.00 -0.82
N ASN A 319 -5.93 2.39 -2.10
CA ASN A 319 -4.83 2.12 -3.04
C ASN A 319 -3.50 2.72 -2.54
N MET A 320 -3.53 3.94 -2.03
CA MET A 320 -2.33 4.62 -1.54
C MET A 320 -1.75 3.99 -0.28
N ILE A 321 -2.63 3.55 0.63
CA ILE A 321 -2.21 2.84 1.85
C ILE A 321 -1.64 1.47 1.48
N ASP A 322 -2.29 0.73 0.57
CA ASP A 322 -1.78 -0.54 0.05
C ASP A 322 -0.40 -0.36 -0.60
N ALA A 323 -0.25 0.63 -1.47
CA ALA A 323 1.03 0.94 -2.12
C ALA A 323 2.13 1.19 -1.07
N TYR A 324 1.87 2.05 -0.09
CA TYR A 324 2.81 2.36 0.98
C TYR A 324 3.20 1.13 1.80
N LEU A 325 2.21 0.32 2.20
CA LEU A 325 2.42 -0.87 3.04
C LEU A 325 3.18 -1.96 2.28
N LYS A 326 3.01 -2.06 0.96
CA LYS A 326 3.78 -2.98 0.10
C LYS A 326 5.16 -2.43 -0.32
N GLY A 327 5.57 -1.29 0.23
CA GLY A 327 6.86 -0.65 -0.09
C GLY A 327 6.91 0.07 -1.45
N ARG A 328 5.79 0.20 -2.15
CA ARG A 328 5.66 0.99 -3.38
C ARG A 328 5.56 2.48 -3.05
N GLU A 329 6.00 3.34 -3.97
CA GLU A 329 5.82 4.79 -3.80
C GLU A 329 4.34 5.18 -4.00
N PRO A 330 3.67 5.80 -3.01
CA PRO A 330 2.27 6.20 -3.14
C PRO A 330 2.12 7.30 -4.19
N ASN A 331 1.30 7.06 -5.22
CA ASN A 331 1.10 8.00 -6.31
C ASN A 331 -0.40 8.26 -6.54
N VAL A 332 -0.80 9.53 -6.45
CA VAL A 332 -2.20 9.95 -6.61
C VAL A 332 -2.75 9.65 -8.01
N ARG A 333 -1.92 9.76 -9.06
CA ARG A 333 -2.35 9.47 -10.45
C ARG A 333 -2.68 7.99 -10.63
N VAL A 334 -1.88 7.12 -10.02
CA VAL A 334 -2.12 5.67 -10.04
C VAL A 334 -3.40 5.35 -9.26
N ALA A 335 -3.56 5.93 -8.07
CA ALA A 335 -4.76 5.76 -7.25
C ALA A 335 -6.04 6.24 -7.98
N TRP A 336 -5.98 7.38 -8.68
CA TRP A 336 -7.08 7.89 -9.49
C TRP A 336 -7.45 6.92 -10.63
N ARG A 337 -6.44 6.45 -11.37
CA ARG A 337 -6.63 5.50 -12.45
C ARG A 337 -7.26 4.20 -11.96
N ASP A 338 -6.78 3.64 -10.86
CA ASP A 338 -7.27 2.37 -10.32
C ASP A 338 -8.69 2.53 -9.73
N ALA A 339 -9.01 3.68 -9.12
CA ALA A 339 -10.37 4.02 -8.72
C ALA A 339 -11.31 4.17 -9.94
N MET A 340 -10.84 4.78 -11.04
CA MET A 340 -11.60 4.89 -12.28
C MET A 340 -11.83 3.54 -12.97
N LYS A 341 -10.85 2.63 -12.95
CA LYS A 341 -11.03 1.24 -13.43
C LYS A 341 -12.18 0.55 -12.69
N ASN A 342 -12.28 0.77 -11.38
CA ASN A 342 -13.30 0.17 -10.52
C ASN A 342 -14.56 1.03 -10.35
N ILE A 343 -14.78 2.05 -11.19
CA ILE A 343 -15.90 2.99 -11.04
C ILE A 343 -17.26 2.29 -11.07
N GLY A 344 -17.42 1.22 -11.86
CA GLY A 344 -18.65 0.45 -11.92
C GLY A 344 -18.99 -0.22 -10.59
N ALA A 345 -17.99 -0.76 -9.88
CA ALA A 345 -18.18 -1.36 -8.56
C ALA A 345 -18.45 -0.29 -7.49
N ILE A 346 -17.78 0.87 -7.57
CA ILE A 346 -17.99 2.01 -6.69
C ILE A 346 -19.41 2.58 -6.85
N CYS A 347 -19.88 2.77 -8.07
CA CYS A 347 -21.24 3.21 -8.36
C CYS A 347 -22.28 2.17 -7.90
N ALA A 348 -22.05 0.88 -8.14
CA ALA A 348 -22.93 -0.17 -7.63
C ALA A 348 -23.02 -0.13 -6.09
N LEU A 349 -21.90 0.06 -5.40
CA LEU A 349 -21.86 0.21 -3.94
C LEU A 349 -22.64 1.45 -3.48
N ALA A 350 -22.51 2.58 -4.20
CA ALA A 350 -23.28 3.80 -3.93
C ALA A 350 -24.79 3.62 -4.16
N VAL A 351 -25.21 2.87 -5.17
CA VAL A 351 -26.64 2.53 -5.38
C VAL A 351 -27.16 1.74 -4.18
N VAL A 352 -26.47 0.68 -3.78
CA VAL A 352 -26.88 -0.13 -2.63
C VAL A 352 -26.90 0.71 -1.35
N GLY A 353 -25.89 1.56 -1.13
CA GLY A 353 -25.86 2.45 0.03
C GLY A 353 -27.00 3.46 0.05
N THR A 354 -27.37 3.99 -1.12
CA THR A 354 -28.52 4.90 -1.26
C THR A 354 -29.83 4.18 -0.93
N LEU A 355 -29.99 2.92 -1.37
CA LEU A 355 -31.16 2.10 -1.03
C LEU A 355 -31.21 1.79 0.48
N VAL A 356 -30.07 1.48 1.09
CA VAL A 356 -29.97 1.26 2.54
C VAL A 356 -30.38 2.51 3.30
N GLU A 357 -29.88 3.69 2.93
CA GLU A 357 -30.25 4.96 3.56
C GLU A 357 -31.73 5.32 3.37
N LEU A 358 -32.32 5.00 2.22
CA LEU A 358 -33.75 5.17 1.98
C LEU A 358 -34.58 4.32 2.95
N VAL A 359 -34.22 3.05 3.10
CA VAL A 359 -34.88 2.11 4.03
C VAL A 359 -34.68 2.54 5.47
N LEU A 360 -33.47 2.91 5.86
CA LEU A 360 -33.14 3.41 7.20
C LEU A 360 -33.92 4.68 7.52
N SER A 361 -34.04 5.61 6.57
CA SER A 361 -34.81 6.83 6.71
C SER A 361 -36.30 6.54 6.91
N ALA A 362 -36.85 5.55 6.22
CA ALA A 362 -38.24 5.12 6.39
C ALA A 362 -38.46 4.47 7.78
N ILE A 363 -37.55 3.59 8.23
CA ILE A 363 -37.62 2.97 9.56
C ILE A 363 -37.51 4.03 10.66
N LYS A 364 -36.54 4.95 10.56
CA LYS A 364 -36.34 6.03 11.53
C LYS A 364 -37.55 6.97 11.58
N ARG A 365 -38.20 7.24 10.45
CA ARG A 365 -39.45 8.03 10.40
C ARG A 365 -40.57 7.32 11.16
N ARG A 366 -40.81 6.04 10.88
CA ARG A 366 -41.83 5.24 11.55
C ARG A 366 -41.55 5.07 13.06
N SER A 367 -40.29 4.94 13.44
CA SER A 367 -39.85 4.88 14.84
C SER A 367 -40.21 6.16 15.61
N ARG A 368 -40.00 7.34 15.01
CA ARG A 368 -40.37 8.64 15.60
C ARG A 368 -41.89 8.80 15.77
N GLU A 369 -42.68 8.27 14.83
CA GLU A 369 -44.14 8.31 14.87
C GLU A 369 -44.73 7.34 15.90
N ALA A 370 -44.14 6.15 16.05
CA ALA A 370 -44.63 5.13 16.98
C ALA A 370 -44.44 5.51 18.46
N GLY A 371 -43.36 6.22 18.80
CA GLY A 371 -43.04 6.61 20.16
C GLY A 371 -42.83 5.41 21.13
N GLY A 372 -42.56 5.71 22.40
CA GLY A 372 -42.45 4.71 23.47
C GLY A 372 -41.37 3.63 23.24
N LEU A 373 -41.54 2.49 23.91
CA LEU A 373 -40.56 1.39 23.90
C LEU A 373 -40.41 0.75 22.50
N GLY A 374 -41.50 0.63 21.74
CA GLY A 374 -41.47 0.12 20.37
C GLY A 374 -40.73 1.03 19.39
N GLY A 375 -40.88 2.36 19.54
CA GLY A 375 -40.09 3.35 18.82
C GLY A 375 -38.60 3.25 19.13
N MET A 376 -38.24 3.04 20.40
CA MET A 376 -36.84 2.89 20.82
C MET A 376 -36.17 1.64 20.23
N VAL A 377 -36.86 0.49 20.24
CA VAL A 377 -36.34 -0.76 19.66
C VAL A 377 -36.13 -0.63 18.16
N THR A 378 -37.09 -0.04 17.44
CA THR A 378 -36.98 0.16 15.99
C THR A 378 -35.87 1.14 15.61
N ALA A 379 -35.64 2.19 16.41
CA ALA A 379 -34.48 3.08 16.25
C ALA A 379 -33.16 2.33 16.47
N GLY A 380 -33.10 1.46 17.48
CA GLY A 380 -31.93 0.60 17.75
C GLY A 380 -31.60 -0.31 16.57
N ILE A 381 -32.60 -0.96 16.00
CA ILE A 381 -32.44 -1.81 14.80
C ILE A 381 -31.92 -0.99 13.62
N ALA A 382 -32.48 0.19 13.36
CA ALA A 382 -32.01 1.07 12.29
C ALA A 382 -30.54 1.48 12.49
N SER A 383 -30.15 1.83 13.73
CA SER A 383 -28.76 2.19 14.05
C SER A 383 -27.79 1.00 13.88
N ALA A 384 -28.25 -0.22 14.18
CA ALA A 384 -27.45 -1.42 13.99
C ALA A 384 -27.22 -1.71 12.50
N ILE A 385 -28.27 -1.59 11.67
CA ILE A 385 -28.19 -1.76 10.21
C ILE A 385 -27.26 -0.69 9.59
N GLU A 386 -27.39 0.57 10.01
CA GLU A 386 -26.52 1.66 9.56
C GLU A 386 -25.04 1.39 9.88
N THR A 387 -24.78 0.92 11.10
CA THR A 387 -23.43 0.54 11.52
C THR A 387 -22.92 -0.61 10.66
N ALA A 388 -23.70 -1.69 10.53
CA ALA A 388 -23.34 -2.84 9.72
C ALA A 388 -23.05 -2.48 8.26
N TRP A 389 -23.86 -1.59 7.67
CA TRP A 389 -23.62 -1.08 6.31
C TRP A 389 -22.32 -0.29 6.22
N THR A 390 -22.05 0.57 7.20
CA THR A 390 -20.79 1.33 7.27
C THR A 390 -19.60 0.37 7.29
N VAL A 391 -19.57 -0.60 8.22
CA VAL A 391 -18.51 -1.63 8.29
C VAL A 391 -18.34 -2.34 6.95
N LEU A 392 -19.45 -2.81 6.39
CA LEU A 392 -19.45 -3.57 5.14
C LEU A 392 -18.88 -2.76 3.98
N SER A 393 -19.27 -1.48 3.84
CA SER A 393 -18.79 -0.60 2.77
C SER A 393 -17.28 -0.36 2.85
N PHE A 394 -16.73 -0.22 4.07
CA PHE A 394 -15.29 -0.08 4.27
C PHE A 394 -14.53 -1.40 4.07
N LEU A 395 -15.11 -2.55 4.43
CA LEU A 395 -14.51 -3.86 4.16
C LEU A 395 -14.50 -4.22 2.68
N LEU A 396 -15.53 -3.82 1.93
CA LEU A 396 -15.63 -4.08 0.50
C LEU A 396 -14.59 -3.28 -0.30
N MET A 397 -14.21 -2.08 0.16
CA MET A 397 -13.37 -1.18 -0.63
C MET A 397 -11.93 -1.69 -0.89
N PRO A 398 -11.19 -2.20 0.12
CA PRO A 398 -9.92 -2.90 -0.10
C PRO A 398 -10.05 -4.04 -1.10
N VAL A 399 -11.10 -4.84 -1.01
CA VAL A 399 -11.31 -5.96 -1.93
C VAL A 399 -11.56 -5.49 -3.36
N ILE A 400 -12.45 -4.49 -3.54
CA ILE A 400 -12.77 -3.95 -4.87
C ILE A 400 -11.51 -3.37 -5.54
N ILE A 401 -10.74 -2.57 -4.80
CA ILE A 401 -9.62 -1.80 -5.35
C ILE A 401 -8.34 -2.63 -5.48
N ILE A 402 -8.07 -3.54 -4.54
CA ILE A 402 -6.81 -4.30 -4.54
C ILE A 402 -6.93 -5.56 -5.41
N GLU A 403 -8.10 -6.21 -5.45
CA GLU A 403 -8.32 -7.40 -6.27
C GLU A 403 -8.91 -7.08 -7.66
N ASP A 404 -9.19 -5.80 -7.96
CA ASP A 404 -9.81 -5.34 -9.23
C ASP A 404 -11.06 -6.14 -9.61
N THR A 405 -12.03 -6.21 -8.69
CA THR A 405 -13.23 -7.06 -8.84
C THR A 405 -14.55 -6.30 -8.84
N THR A 406 -15.59 -6.95 -9.34
CA THR A 406 -16.96 -6.44 -9.24
C THR A 406 -17.51 -6.53 -7.81
N LEU A 407 -18.49 -5.69 -7.47
CA LEU A 407 -19.13 -5.68 -6.16
C LEU A 407 -19.63 -7.06 -5.70
N ARG A 408 -20.16 -7.87 -6.63
CA ARG A 408 -20.66 -9.22 -6.33
C ARG A 408 -19.53 -10.15 -5.85
N ASN A 409 -18.40 -10.13 -6.55
CA ASN A 409 -17.25 -10.95 -6.22
C ASN A 409 -16.59 -10.44 -4.93
N ALA A 410 -16.49 -9.13 -4.76
CA ALA A 410 -16.02 -8.51 -3.52
C ALA A 410 -16.87 -8.94 -2.31
N LEU A 411 -18.20 -9.00 -2.44
CA LEU A 411 -19.08 -9.47 -1.37
C LEU A 411 -18.88 -10.95 -1.03
N ALA A 412 -18.64 -11.80 -2.03
CA ALA A 412 -18.31 -13.20 -1.80
C ALA A 412 -16.97 -13.34 -1.08
N ARG A 413 -15.97 -12.55 -1.48
CA ARG A 413 -14.63 -12.52 -0.89
C ARG A 413 -14.65 -12.01 0.56
N VAL A 414 -15.34 -10.90 0.84
CA VAL A 414 -15.50 -10.40 2.23
C VAL A 414 -16.18 -11.43 3.12
N ARG A 415 -17.20 -12.14 2.60
CA ARG A 415 -17.89 -13.21 3.35
C ARG A 415 -16.95 -14.37 3.68
N ASP A 416 -16.07 -14.73 2.75
CA ASP A 416 -15.09 -15.80 2.94
C ASP A 416 -14.05 -15.41 3.98
N ILE A 417 -13.46 -14.21 3.85
CA ILE A 417 -12.54 -13.63 4.84
C ILE A 417 -13.22 -13.54 6.22
N HIS A 418 -14.51 -13.17 6.26
CA HIS A 418 -15.24 -13.04 7.52
C HIS A 418 -15.47 -14.38 8.22
N ARG A 419 -15.84 -15.42 7.47
CA ARG A 419 -16.05 -16.76 8.03
C ARG A 419 -14.76 -17.43 8.47
N ARG A 420 -13.65 -17.24 7.73
CA ARG A 420 -12.39 -17.94 7.99
C ARG A 420 -11.50 -17.22 9.01
N ASN A 421 -11.43 -15.89 8.96
CA ASN A 421 -10.38 -15.13 9.64
C ASN A 421 -10.91 -14.06 10.61
N LEU A 422 -12.03 -13.37 10.33
CA LEU A 422 -12.46 -12.20 11.13
C LEU A 422 -13.14 -12.51 12.47
N LEU A 423 -13.63 -13.73 12.71
CA LEU A 423 -14.25 -14.11 14.00
C LEU A 423 -13.27 -14.10 15.20
N GLN A 424 -11.95 -14.10 14.94
CA GLN A 424 -10.92 -14.01 15.96
C GLN A 424 -10.43 -12.57 16.21
N ILE A 425 -10.75 -11.63 15.33
CA ILE A 425 -10.19 -10.29 15.31
C ILE A 425 -11.13 -9.34 16.06
N GLY A 426 -11.24 -9.59 17.36
CA GLY A 426 -11.86 -8.66 18.31
C GLY A 426 -10.97 -7.44 18.57
N VAL A 427 -10.42 -6.81 17.54
CA VAL A 427 -9.86 -5.46 17.67
C VAL A 427 -11.02 -4.52 17.45
N GLY A 428 -11.55 -3.95 18.53
CA GLY A 428 -12.81 -3.23 18.51
C GLY A 428 -12.77 -2.06 17.54
N GLU A 429 -13.44 -2.21 16.40
CA GLU A 429 -13.98 -1.07 15.65
C GLU A 429 -14.73 -0.14 16.61
N VAL A 430 -15.37 -0.71 17.64
CA VAL A 430 -15.95 -0.02 18.80
C VAL A 430 -14.93 0.92 19.45
N GLY A 431 -13.72 0.43 19.78
CA GLY A 431 -12.64 1.22 20.33
C GLY A 431 -12.19 2.35 19.40
N LEU A 432 -11.92 2.03 18.13
CA LEU A 432 -11.56 3.02 17.11
C LEU A 432 -12.63 4.12 17.00
N ARG A 433 -13.90 3.73 16.87
CA ARG A 433 -15.05 4.64 16.70
C ARG A 433 -15.25 5.52 17.92
N ILE A 434 -15.13 4.97 19.13
CA ILE A 434 -15.27 5.76 20.36
C ILE A 434 -14.12 6.74 20.47
N VAL A 435 -12.88 6.29 20.30
CA VAL A 435 -11.71 7.18 20.40
C VAL A 435 -11.81 8.32 19.39
N VAL A 436 -12.12 8.01 18.14
CA VAL A 436 -12.37 8.98 17.08
C VAL A 436 -13.49 9.98 17.47
N SER A 437 -14.60 9.48 18.02
CA SER A 437 -15.75 10.32 18.39
C SER A 437 -15.43 11.24 19.57
N VAL A 438 -14.69 10.72 20.57
CA VAL A 438 -14.28 11.49 21.76
C VAL A 438 -13.26 12.56 21.38
N ILE A 439 -12.24 12.24 20.58
CA ILE A 439 -11.27 13.22 20.10
C ILE A 439 -11.98 14.32 19.31
N GLY A 440 -12.91 13.93 18.42
CA GLY A 440 -13.70 14.89 17.64
C GLY A 440 -14.53 15.81 18.53
N MET A 441 -15.23 15.25 19.52
CA MET A 441 -16.02 16.02 20.48
C MET A 441 -15.14 17.01 21.27
N LEU A 442 -14.01 16.55 21.82
CA LEU A 442 -13.08 17.39 22.57
C LEU A 442 -12.47 18.49 21.70
N PHE A 443 -12.16 18.21 20.43
CA PHE A 443 -11.64 19.19 19.49
C PHE A 443 -12.67 20.30 19.19
N VAL A 444 -13.93 19.95 18.97
CA VAL A 444 -15.01 20.94 18.77
C VAL A 444 -15.22 21.77 20.03
N LEU A 445 -15.21 21.15 21.22
CA LEU A 445 -15.32 21.86 22.49
C LEU A 445 -14.14 22.81 22.73
N ALA A 446 -12.92 22.40 22.38
CA ALA A 446 -11.72 23.23 22.49
C ALA A 446 -11.78 24.43 21.53
N LEU A 447 -12.19 24.22 20.28
CA LEU A 447 -12.39 25.31 19.31
C LEU A 447 -13.47 26.29 19.77
N PHE A 448 -14.58 25.76 20.31
CA PHE A 448 -15.66 26.59 20.85
C PHE A 448 -15.21 27.38 22.09
N GLY A 449 -14.48 26.74 23.01
CA GLY A 449 -13.91 27.39 24.19
C GLY A 449 -12.90 28.47 23.83
N LEU A 450 -11.97 28.18 22.92
CA LEU A 450 -10.98 29.14 22.43
C LEU A 450 -11.63 30.32 21.72
N GLY A 451 -12.62 30.07 20.85
CA GLY A 451 -13.33 31.15 20.17
C GLY A 451 -14.08 32.05 21.16
N ARG A 452 -14.63 31.51 22.27
CA ARG A 452 -15.29 32.31 23.32
C ARG A 452 -14.31 33.18 24.10
N LEU A 453 -13.07 32.72 24.25
CA LEU A 453 -12.02 33.50 24.90
C LEU A 453 -11.52 34.64 24.00
N LEU A 454 -11.51 34.44 22.69
CA LEU A 454 -10.92 35.38 21.73
C LEU A 454 -11.90 36.42 21.15
N LEU A 455 -13.22 36.19 21.21
CA LEU A 455 -14.21 37.05 20.56
C LEU A 455 -15.37 37.47 21.49
N PRO A 456 -15.78 38.75 21.47
CA PRO A 456 -16.92 39.22 22.23
C PRO A 456 -18.24 38.62 21.73
N ALA A 457 -19.21 38.46 22.63
CA ALA A 457 -20.54 37.94 22.32
C ALA A 457 -21.32 38.92 21.42
N GLY A 458 -21.37 38.63 20.12
CA GLY A 458 -22.13 39.39 19.13
C GLY A 458 -22.35 38.59 17.84
N VAL A 459 -23.16 39.12 16.91
CA VAL A 459 -23.46 38.50 15.60
C VAL A 459 -22.18 38.09 14.80
N PRO A 460 -21.09 38.89 14.76
CA PRO A 460 -19.86 38.46 14.11
C PRO A 460 -19.20 37.26 14.83
N GLY A 461 -19.34 37.19 16.16
CA GLY A 461 -18.90 36.04 16.95
C GLY A 461 -19.66 34.77 16.56
N ILE A 462 -20.99 34.82 16.47
CA ILE A 462 -21.83 33.66 16.10
C ILE A 462 -21.46 33.12 14.71
N ALA A 463 -21.30 34.01 13.72
CA ALA A 463 -20.88 33.62 12.37
C ALA A 463 -19.49 32.97 12.37
N PHE A 464 -18.55 33.53 13.14
CA PHE A 464 -17.21 32.97 13.29
C PHE A 464 -17.22 31.59 13.96
N PHE A 465 -17.99 31.40 15.03
CA PHE A 465 -18.17 30.09 15.66
C PHE A 465 -18.80 29.06 14.73
N ALA A 466 -19.76 29.47 13.90
CA ALA A 466 -20.37 28.60 12.92
C ALA A 466 -19.33 28.14 11.87
N VAL A 467 -18.52 29.07 11.35
CA VAL A 467 -17.45 28.74 10.37
C VAL A 467 -16.39 27.84 10.99
N ILE A 468 -15.91 28.16 12.20
CA ILE A 468 -14.92 27.33 12.91
C ILE A 468 -15.50 25.95 13.24
N GLY A 469 -16.74 25.89 13.74
CA GLY A 469 -17.39 24.64 14.10
C GLY A 469 -17.58 23.73 12.88
N VAL A 470 -18.06 24.29 11.76
CA VAL A 470 -18.22 23.56 10.50
C VAL A 470 -16.87 23.10 9.94
N THR A 471 -15.87 23.98 9.94
CA THR A 471 -14.52 23.63 9.46
C THR A 471 -13.89 22.55 10.34
N GLY A 472 -14.01 22.68 11.67
CA GLY A 472 -13.53 21.69 12.62
C GLY A 472 -14.22 20.34 12.45
N LEU A 473 -15.54 20.32 12.27
CA LEU A 473 -16.30 19.10 12.01
C LEU A 473 -15.90 18.46 10.67
N ALA A 474 -15.65 19.26 9.63
CA ALA A 474 -15.16 18.76 8.34
C ALA A 474 -13.78 18.10 8.49
N ILE A 475 -12.85 18.72 9.23
CA ILE A 475 -11.53 18.15 9.54
C ILE A 475 -11.66 16.84 10.30
N ILE A 476 -12.52 16.78 11.32
CA ILE A 476 -12.79 15.54 12.05
C ILE A 476 -13.30 14.45 11.11
N ASN A 477 -14.28 14.75 10.26
CA ASN A 477 -14.81 13.78 9.31
C ASN A 477 -13.75 13.25 8.33
N LEU A 478 -12.86 14.12 7.86
CA LEU A 478 -11.72 13.78 7.01
C LEU A 478 -10.75 12.81 7.73
N LEU A 479 -10.33 13.17 8.93
CA LEU A 479 -9.46 12.36 9.78
C LEU A 479 -10.10 10.99 10.07
N ASN A 480 -11.40 10.96 10.35
CA ASN A 480 -12.16 9.75 10.63
C ASN A 480 -12.30 8.84 9.40
N ALA A 481 -12.43 9.42 8.21
CA ALA A 481 -12.44 8.68 6.96
C ALA A 481 -11.07 8.01 6.72
N PHE A 482 -9.97 8.76 6.93
CA PHE A 482 -8.62 8.23 6.81
C PHE A 482 -8.34 7.09 7.80
N ALA A 483 -8.66 7.28 9.08
CA ALA A 483 -8.43 6.29 10.12
C ALA A 483 -9.18 4.98 9.84
N ARG A 484 -10.46 5.07 9.42
CA ARG A 484 -11.25 3.90 9.02
C ARG A 484 -10.69 3.23 7.77
N ALA A 485 -10.41 3.99 6.69
CA ALA A 485 -9.83 3.42 5.48
C ALA A 485 -8.50 2.70 5.76
N SER A 486 -7.66 3.27 6.62
CA SER A 486 -6.41 2.65 7.07
C SER A 486 -6.65 1.36 7.84
N TYR A 487 -7.57 1.38 8.80
CA TYR A 487 -7.92 0.21 9.61
C TYR A 487 -8.39 -0.96 8.74
N TYR A 488 -9.38 -0.71 7.88
CA TYR A 488 -9.94 -1.76 7.04
C TYR A 488 -8.98 -2.25 5.95
N THR A 489 -8.11 -1.38 5.43
CA THR A 489 -7.04 -1.81 4.50
C THR A 489 -6.03 -2.70 5.22
N CYS A 490 -5.58 -2.33 6.42
CA CYS A 490 -4.66 -3.15 7.20
C CYS A 490 -5.29 -4.50 7.58
N LEU A 491 -6.56 -4.49 7.98
CA LEU A 491 -7.32 -5.67 8.34
C LEU A 491 -7.45 -6.63 7.15
N TYR A 492 -7.77 -6.10 5.97
CA TYR A 492 -7.83 -6.87 4.73
C TYR A 492 -6.46 -7.47 4.38
N LEU A 493 -5.39 -6.66 4.37
CA LEU A 493 -4.04 -7.14 4.05
C LEU A 493 -3.58 -8.23 5.01
N TRP A 494 -3.85 -8.07 6.30
CA TRP A 494 -3.54 -9.10 7.26
C TRP A 494 -4.34 -10.38 7.02
N ALA A 495 -5.64 -10.28 6.72
CA ALA A 495 -6.44 -11.45 6.40
C ALA A 495 -5.92 -12.20 5.17
N VAL A 496 -5.49 -11.46 4.13
CA VAL A 496 -4.84 -12.04 2.95
C VAL A 496 -3.52 -12.72 3.35
N GLU A 497 -2.69 -12.09 4.16
CA GLU A 497 -1.44 -12.69 4.65
C GLU A 497 -1.68 -13.97 5.47
N VAL A 498 -2.70 -14.01 6.31
CA VAL A 498 -3.07 -15.22 7.07
C VAL A 498 -3.48 -16.36 6.15
N GLU A 499 -4.18 -16.07 5.04
CA GLU A 499 -4.53 -17.09 4.03
C GLU A 499 -3.31 -17.64 3.29
N HIS A 500 -2.30 -16.81 3.05
CA HIS A 500 -1.08 -17.21 2.34
C HIS A 500 0.01 -17.77 3.26
N ALA A 501 -0.07 -17.49 4.57
CA ALA A 501 0.91 -17.92 5.54
C ALA A 501 0.78 -19.43 5.83
N PRO A 502 1.87 -20.20 5.75
CA PRO A 502 1.84 -21.64 6.03
C PRO A 502 1.57 -21.97 7.51
N VAL A 503 1.77 -21.00 8.42
CA VAL A 503 1.42 -21.08 9.85
C VAL A 503 0.92 -19.70 10.28
N ALA A 504 -0.25 -19.61 10.93
CA ALA A 504 -0.87 -18.35 11.34
C ALA A 504 0.03 -17.45 12.24
N SER A 505 0.99 -18.05 12.96
CA SER A 505 1.98 -17.35 13.79
C SER A 505 3.11 -16.66 13.01
N ARG A 506 3.14 -16.81 11.68
CA ARG A 506 4.12 -16.16 10.78
C ARG A 506 3.51 -15.11 9.85
N ALA A 507 2.20 -14.86 9.92
CA ALA A 507 1.55 -13.83 9.12
C ALA A 507 2.11 -12.45 9.49
N LEU A 508 2.49 -11.66 8.48
CA LEU A 508 2.91 -10.28 8.71
C LEU A 508 1.69 -9.42 9.06
N VAL A 509 1.75 -8.77 10.21
CA VAL A 509 0.74 -7.79 10.63
C VAL A 509 1.21 -6.40 10.20
N PRO A 510 0.43 -5.65 9.40
CA PRO A 510 0.77 -4.27 9.05
C PRO A 510 1.09 -3.41 10.28
N GLN A 511 2.12 -2.56 10.21
CA GLN A 511 2.60 -1.79 11.37
C GLN A 511 1.51 -1.08 12.20
N PRO A 512 0.51 -0.38 11.62
CA PRO A 512 -0.54 0.27 12.41
C PRO A 512 -1.41 -0.73 13.18
N LEU A 513 -1.73 -1.85 12.55
CA LEU A 513 -2.51 -2.93 13.16
C LEU A 513 -1.69 -3.67 14.22
N ALA A 514 -0.39 -3.84 13.98
CA ALA A 514 0.55 -4.43 14.93
C ALA A 514 0.61 -3.61 16.22
N ALA A 515 0.70 -2.27 16.14
CA ALA A 515 0.69 -1.41 17.32
C ALA A 515 -0.60 -1.52 18.16
N ALA A 516 -1.72 -1.86 17.54
CA ALA A 516 -3.02 -2.05 18.21
C ALA A 516 -3.19 -3.47 18.78
N LEU A 517 -2.33 -4.40 18.40
CA LEU A 517 -2.36 -5.80 18.80
C LEU A 517 -1.24 -6.18 19.77
N ALA A 518 -0.18 -5.36 19.85
CA ALA A 518 0.83 -5.36 20.90
C ALA A 518 0.20 -5.02 22.26
#